data_AF-A0A527ZQE4-F1
#
_entry.id   AF-A0A527ZQE4-F1
#
_cell.length_a   1.000
_cell.length_b   1.000
_cell.length_c   1.000
_cell.angle_alpha   90.00
_cell.angle_beta   90.00
_cell.angle_gamma   90.00
#
_symmetry.space_group_name_H-M   'P 1'
#
loop_
_entity.id
_entity.type
_entity.pdbx_description
1 polymer ?
#
loop_
_entity_poly.entity_id
_entity_poly.type
_entity_poly.pdbx_seq_one_letter_code
_entity_poly.pdbx_strand_id
1 'polypeptide(L)'
;VPGAGPLPVTFENPPGLYGSDTGVVAHNLLNAESSLAPLVRPQITVPVTTIQYAFDESHNLKGPLVAAALLLMVLDTLAVFWMGGLFSRRPRRAGTAAATTAALLIALGAVVGHIDIARAEDAKSGDAKPGDERAIEDISKTRIGYVQTGDRSVDSISQAGLEGLTRFLIEKTALEPGAPARVDISRDQLAFYPLIYWPIDPAAPMPSQAAIARVDAYMQQGGTVLFDTRDQFATGIGAEQASPATERLRDILGNLNVPALEPVPEDHVLTKSFYILPEFPGRFAGGPLWVAASLEASNTENRPVRTGDG
;
A
#
# COMPACT_ATOMS: atom_id res chain seq x y z
N VAL A 1 27.81 34.20 26.63
CA VAL A 1 27.93 33.26 27.77
C VAL A 1 26.70 32.37 27.73
N PRO A 2 26.78 31.09 27.34
CA PRO A 2 25.63 30.20 27.43
C PRO A 2 25.34 29.98 28.92
N GLY A 3 24.09 30.16 29.33
CA GLY A 3 23.66 30.04 30.72
C GLY A 3 23.88 28.62 31.25
N ALA A 4 24.44 28.51 32.45
CA ALA A 4 24.63 27.24 33.13
C ALA A 4 23.27 26.68 33.61
N GLY A 5 22.66 25.83 32.78
CA GLY A 5 21.45 25.09 33.13
C GLY A 5 20.98 24.18 31.99
N PRO A 6 20.28 23.08 32.29
CA PRO A 6 19.61 22.29 31.25
C PRO A 6 18.63 23.19 30.49
N LEU A 7 18.66 23.12 29.16
CA LEU A 7 17.73 23.86 28.31
C LEU A 7 16.29 23.44 28.66
N PRO A 8 15.30 24.34 28.64
CA PRO A 8 13.91 23.95 28.84
C PRO A 8 13.38 23.17 27.63
N VAL A 9 12.49 22.21 27.87
CA VAL A 9 11.69 21.57 26.80
C VAL A 9 10.61 22.57 26.38
N THR A 10 10.65 23.01 25.13
CA THR A 10 9.72 24.02 24.58
C THR A 10 9.12 23.52 23.27
N PHE A 11 8.15 24.26 22.72
CA PHE A 11 7.62 23.93 21.39
C PHE A 11 8.70 24.02 20.30
N GLU A 12 9.63 24.97 20.42
CA GLU A 12 10.75 25.12 19.49
C GLU A 12 11.85 24.07 19.70
N ASN A 13 11.94 23.49 20.91
CA ASN A 13 12.87 22.42 21.26
C ASN A 13 12.11 21.28 21.97
N PRO A 14 11.34 20.47 21.21
CA PRO A 14 10.54 19.38 21.78
C PRO A 14 11.40 18.29 22.42
N PRO A 15 10.82 17.39 23.23
CA PRO A 15 11.59 16.28 23.79
C PRO A 15 12.04 15.33 22.67
N GLY A 16 13.29 14.86 22.71
CA GLY A 16 13.86 14.05 21.65
C GLY A 16 15.36 13.79 21.78
N LEU A 17 15.94 13.11 20.78
CA LEU A 17 17.40 12.92 20.66
C LEU A 17 17.97 14.00 19.74
N TYR A 18 18.91 14.78 20.26
CA TYR A 18 19.55 15.88 19.55
C TYR A 18 21.05 15.60 19.42
N GLY A 19 21.63 15.82 18.25
CA GLY A 19 23.07 15.65 18.05
C GLY A 19 23.43 15.29 16.63
N SER A 20 24.63 14.74 16.47
CA SER A 20 25.19 14.30 15.19
C SER A 20 25.60 12.83 15.28
N ASP A 21 26.07 12.27 14.18
CA ASP A 21 26.58 10.88 14.11
C ASP A 21 27.72 10.59 15.09
N THR A 22 28.39 11.64 15.60
CA THR A 22 29.49 11.54 16.57
C THR A 22 29.03 11.58 18.03
N GLY A 23 27.75 11.88 18.28
CA GLY A 23 27.18 11.92 19.62
C GLY A 23 25.78 12.53 19.68
N VAL A 24 24.93 11.90 20.49
CA VAL A 24 23.55 12.31 20.74
C VAL A 24 23.32 12.62 22.21
N VAL A 25 22.46 13.61 22.48
CA VAL A 25 21.99 14.03 23.80
C VAL A 25 20.48 13.84 23.84
N ALA A 26 19.99 13.19 24.90
CA ALA A 26 18.57 13.03 25.14
C ALA A 26 18.01 14.25 25.87
N HIS A 27 17.05 14.92 25.23
CA HIS A 27 16.25 16.00 25.79
C HIS A 27 14.93 15.45 26.28
N ASN A 28 14.86 15.02 27.54
CA ASN A 28 13.70 14.33 28.08
C ASN A 28 12.69 15.32 28.66
N LEU A 29 11.40 15.09 28.40
CA LEU A 29 10.29 15.83 29.02
C LEU A 29 10.24 15.63 30.53
N LEU A 30 10.53 14.40 30.97
CA LEU A 30 10.56 14.00 32.37
C LEU A 30 12.01 13.84 32.83
N ASN A 31 12.27 14.23 34.07
CA ASN A 31 13.56 13.98 34.71
C ASN A 31 13.55 12.63 35.45
N ALA A 32 14.72 12.18 35.91
CA ALA A 32 14.85 10.90 36.61
C ALA A 32 14.04 10.81 37.92
N GLU A 33 13.73 11.97 38.53
CA GLU A 33 12.95 12.08 39.77
C GLU A 33 11.43 12.22 39.50
N SER A 34 11.00 12.19 38.23
CA SER A 34 9.61 12.37 37.86
C SER A 34 8.78 11.14 38.20
N SER A 35 7.74 11.32 39.02
CA SER A 35 6.76 10.28 39.35
C SER A 35 5.51 10.42 38.47
N LEU A 36 5.12 9.33 37.80
CA LEU A 36 3.85 9.26 37.09
C LEU A 36 2.72 8.94 38.07
N ALA A 37 1.79 9.88 38.27
CA ALA A 37 0.58 9.63 39.04
C ALA A 37 -0.49 8.96 38.15
N PRO A 38 -1.28 8.02 38.69
CA PRO A 38 -2.45 7.49 37.98
C PRO A 38 -3.40 8.62 37.56
N LEU A 39 -3.96 8.51 36.36
CA LEU A 39 -4.95 9.47 35.86
C LEU A 39 -6.22 9.39 36.72
N VAL A 40 -6.49 10.43 37.50
CA VAL A 40 -7.73 10.54 38.28
C VAL A 40 -8.84 11.03 37.35
N ARG A 41 -9.92 10.26 37.23
CA ARG A 41 -11.08 10.66 36.41
C ARG A 41 -11.69 11.95 36.98
N PRO A 42 -11.77 13.05 36.22
CA PRO A 42 -12.40 14.27 36.70
C PRO A 42 -13.89 14.03 36.95
N GLN A 43 -14.41 14.56 38.06
CA GLN A 43 -15.84 14.52 38.36
C GLN A 43 -16.55 15.61 37.55
N ILE A 44 -16.86 15.30 36.29
CA ILE A 44 -17.62 16.15 35.40
C ILE A 44 -19.00 15.53 35.13
N THR A 45 -20.01 16.38 34.96
CA THR A 45 -21.41 15.99 34.74
C THR A 45 -21.64 15.28 33.39
N VAL A 46 -20.64 15.27 32.52
CA VAL A 46 -20.70 14.66 31.18
C VAL A 46 -20.24 13.19 31.25
N PRO A 47 -20.92 12.26 30.57
CA PRO A 47 -20.50 10.86 30.53
C PRO A 47 -19.09 10.71 29.95
N VAL A 48 -18.18 10.15 30.74
CA VAL A 48 -16.80 9.86 30.34
C VAL A 48 -16.67 8.38 30.01
N THR A 49 -16.47 8.03 28.75
CA THR A 49 -16.15 6.67 28.32
C THR A 49 -14.64 6.45 28.31
N THR A 50 -14.19 5.29 28.76
CA THR A 50 -12.80 4.85 28.63
C THR A 50 -12.72 3.95 27.40
N ILE A 51 -11.95 4.37 26.41
CA ILE A 51 -11.62 3.57 25.24
C ILE A 51 -10.21 3.03 25.50
N GLN A 52 -10.05 1.71 25.49
CA GLN A 52 -8.70 1.14 25.48
C GLN A 52 -8.06 1.46 24.13
N TYR A 53 -6.78 1.85 24.13
CA TYR A 53 -6.02 1.95 22.90
C TYR A 53 -6.05 0.56 22.24
N ALA A 54 -6.85 0.41 21.19
CA ALA A 54 -7.05 -0.85 20.52
C ALA A 54 -5.74 -1.19 19.80
N PHE A 55 -4.89 -1.99 20.45
CA PHE A 55 -4.07 -2.90 19.68
C PHE A 55 -5.04 -3.90 19.06
N ASP A 56 -4.98 -4.00 17.75
CA ASP A 56 -5.61 -5.07 16.98
C ASP A 56 -5.00 -6.39 17.49
N GLU A 57 -5.59 -6.94 18.56
CA GLU A 57 -5.02 -8.08 19.26
C GLU A 57 -5.30 -9.33 18.43
N SER A 58 -4.37 -9.64 17.53
CA SER A 58 -4.45 -10.82 16.67
C SER A 58 -4.47 -12.08 17.55
N HIS A 59 -5.64 -12.73 17.64
CA HIS A 59 -5.77 -13.98 18.39
C HIS A 59 -5.17 -15.14 17.60
N ASN A 60 -4.24 -15.87 18.20
CA ASN A 60 -3.62 -17.04 17.59
C ASN A 60 -4.59 -18.24 17.58
N LEU A 61 -5.37 -18.37 16.51
CA LEU A 61 -6.35 -19.45 16.33
C LEU A 61 -5.75 -20.78 15.84
N LYS A 62 -4.45 -20.82 15.53
CA LYS A 62 -3.80 -22.03 15.00
C LYS A 62 -3.87 -23.19 15.99
N GLY A 63 -3.58 -22.93 17.27
CA GLY A 63 -3.66 -23.93 18.34
C GLY A 63 -5.05 -24.58 18.46
N PRO A 64 -6.12 -23.80 18.70
CA PRO A 64 -7.47 -24.36 18.85
C PRO A 64 -7.98 -25.05 17.59
N LEU A 65 -7.68 -24.55 16.39
CA LEU A 65 -8.10 -25.20 15.14
C LEU A 65 -7.38 -26.53 14.89
N VAL A 66 -6.09 -26.62 15.17
CA VAL A 66 -5.34 -27.89 15.08
C VAL A 66 -5.87 -28.91 16.09
N ALA A 67 -6.17 -28.47 17.32
CA ALA A 67 -6.78 -29.34 18.33
C ALA A 67 -8.16 -29.86 17.90
N ALA A 68 -9.00 -28.98 17.32
CA ALA A 68 -10.31 -29.36 16.79
C ALA A 68 -10.19 -30.36 15.62
N ALA A 69 -9.25 -30.15 14.69
CA ALA A 69 -9.00 -31.07 13.58
C ALA A 69 -8.55 -32.46 14.05
N LEU A 70 -7.63 -32.53 15.02
CA LEU A 70 -7.20 -33.81 15.62
C LEU A 70 -8.34 -34.53 16.32
N LEU A 71 -9.20 -33.80 17.03
CA LEU A 71 -10.37 -34.38 17.70
C LEU A 71 -11.38 -34.94 16.70
N LEU A 72 -11.66 -34.22 15.61
CA LEU A 72 -12.52 -34.71 14.52
C LEU A 72 -11.95 -35.96 13.87
N MET A 73 -10.63 -36.03 13.65
CA MET A 73 -9.98 -37.22 13.10
C MET A 73 -10.16 -38.44 14.02
N VAL A 74 -9.98 -38.26 15.33
CA VAL A 74 -10.22 -39.35 16.31
C VAL A 74 -11.68 -39.79 16.29
N LEU A 75 -12.62 -38.86 16.25
CA LEU A 75 -14.05 -39.17 16.18
C LEU A 75 -14.42 -39.93 14.89
N ASP A 76 -13.84 -39.54 13.75
CA ASP A 76 -14.06 -40.21 12.48
C ASP A 76 -13.53 -41.65 12.51
N THR A 77 -12.33 -41.87 13.05
CA THR A 77 -11.79 -43.24 13.22
C THR A 77 -12.68 -44.11 14.13
N LEU A 78 -13.21 -43.54 15.22
CA LEU A 78 -14.15 -44.24 16.10
C LEU A 78 -15.45 -44.58 15.38
N ALA A 79 -15.98 -43.67 14.54
CA ALA A 79 -17.16 -43.92 13.73
C ALA A 79 -16.91 -45.06 12.72
N VAL A 80 -15.76 -45.07 12.05
CA VAL A 80 -15.36 -46.16 11.14
C VAL A 80 -15.22 -47.49 11.90
N PHE A 81 -14.60 -47.50 13.09
CA PHE A 81 -14.53 -48.71 13.93
C PHE A 81 -15.91 -49.20 14.37
N TRP A 82 -16.83 -48.28 14.67
CA TRP A 82 -18.19 -48.62 15.07
C TRP A 82 -18.98 -49.22 13.89
N MET A 83 -18.92 -48.58 12.71
CA MET A 83 -19.52 -49.10 11.47
C MET A 83 -18.89 -50.43 11.03
N GLY A 84 -17.58 -50.60 11.26
CA GLY A 84 -16.83 -51.83 11.02
C GLY A 84 -17.19 -53.01 11.93
N GLY A 85 -18.13 -52.81 12.86
CA GLY A 85 -18.74 -53.91 13.62
C GLY A 85 -17.95 -54.34 14.86
N LEU A 86 -17.14 -53.46 15.47
CA LEU A 86 -16.34 -53.77 16.67
C LEU A 86 -17.19 -54.27 17.86
N PHE A 87 -18.49 -53.94 17.90
CA PHE A 87 -19.45 -54.42 18.90
C PHE A 87 -20.36 -55.57 18.45
N SER A 88 -20.27 -56.00 17.18
CA SER A 88 -21.01 -57.17 16.70
C SER A 88 -20.31 -58.44 17.15
N ARG A 89 -20.57 -58.86 18.39
CA ARG A 89 -20.24 -60.22 18.88
C ARG A 89 -20.99 -61.26 18.05
N ARG A 90 -20.40 -61.67 16.92
CA ARG A 90 -20.81 -62.87 16.19
C ARG A 90 -19.56 -63.62 15.76
N PRO A 91 -19.31 -64.83 16.29
CA PRO A 91 -18.14 -65.59 15.90
C PRO A 91 -18.44 -66.21 14.53
N ARG A 92 -17.77 -65.74 13.48
CA ARG A 92 -17.75 -66.46 12.21
C ARG A 92 -16.35 -66.45 11.61
N ARG A 93 -15.70 -67.60 11.85
CA ARG A 93 -14.67 -68.30 11.07
C ARG A 93 -13.52 -67.48 10.48
N ALA A 94 -12.32 -67.92 10.88
CA ALA A 94 -11.02 -67.64 10.31
C ALA A 94 -11.05 -67.46 8.78
N GLY A 95 -10.46 -66.36 8.30
CA GLY A 95 -10.18 -66.17 6.88
C GLY A 95 -9.90 -64.74 6.44
N THR A 96 -10.37 -63.72 7.17
CA THR A 96 -10.35 -62.33 6.67
C THR A 96 -9.61 -61.32 7.57
N ALA A 97 -8.88 -61.79 8.59
CA ALA A 97 -8.11 -60.92 9.48
C ALA A 97 -6.79 -60.38 8.86
N ALA A 98 -6.31 -60.97 7.76
CA ALA A 98 -5.09 -60.52 7.08
C ALA A 98 -5.34 -59.43 6.03
N ALA A 99 -6.57 -59.31 5.51
CA ALA A 99 -6.92 -58.33 4.47
C ALA A 99 -7.23 -56.94 5.05
N THR A 100 -7.76 -56.87 6.27
CA THR A 100 -8.12 -55.60 6.92
C THR A 100 -6.92 -54.88 7.54
N THR A 101 -5.91 -55.61 8.03
CA THR A 101 -4.64 -55.02 8.51
C THR A 101 -3.76 -54.51 7.36
N ALA A 102 -3.80 -55.15 6.19
CA ALA A 102 -3.09 -54.66 5.00
C ALA A 102 -3.73 -53.38 4.43
N ALA A 103 -5.07 -53.29 4.43
CA ALA A 103 -5.77 -52.08 4.01
C ALA A 103 -5.54 -50.89 4.97
N LEU A 104 -5.43 -51.14 6.28
CA LEU A 104 -5.18 -50.09 7.27
C LEU A 104 -3.73 -49.56 7.20
N LEU A 105 -2.75 -50.40 6.88
CA LEU A 105 -1.36 -49.99 6.69
C LEU A 105 -1.15 -49.23 5.37
N ILE A 106 -1.91 -49.55 4.31
CA ILE A 106 -1.90 -48.79 3.05
C ILE A 106 -2.61 -47.44 3.21
N ALA A 107 -3.72 -47.38 3.97
CA ALA A 107 -4.40 -46.13 4.29
C ALA A 107 -3.55 -45.21 5.19
N LEU A 108 -2.81 -45.77 6.16
CA LEU A 108 -1.91 -44.99 7.00
C LEU A 108 -0.63 -44.54 6.25
N GLY A 109 -0.14 -45.35 5.31
CA GLY A 109 0.95 -44.98 4.40
C GLY A 109 0.57 -43.86 3.42
N ALA A 110 -0.69 -43.80 2.97
CA ALA A 110 -1.19 -42.72 2.11
C ALA A 110 -1.32 -41.38 2.86
N VAL A 111 -1.61 -41.40 4.16
CA VAL A 111 -1.69 -40.16 4.98
C VAL A 111 -0.29 -39.60 5.31
N VAL A 112 0.72 -40.45 5.50
CA VAL A 112 2.10 -40.00 5.76
C VAL A 112 2.85 -39.64 4.46
N GLY A 113 2.48 -40.23 3.33
CA GLY A 113 3.03 -39.90 2.00
C GLY A 113 2.57 -38.55 1.43
N HIS A 114 1.51 -37.95 1.99
CA HIS A 114 1.01 -36.62 1.64
C HIS A 114 1.40 -35.53 2.67
N ILE A 115 2.50 -35.72 3.40
CA ILE A 115 3.24 -34.58 3.97
C ILE A 115 4.02 -33.91 2.84
N ASP A 116 3.28 -33.50 1.80
CA ASP A 116 3.73 -32.43 0.94
C ASP A 116 3.60 -31.17 1.77
N ILE A 117 4.73 -30.47 1.87
CA ILE A 117 4.84 -29.11 2.36
C ILE A 117 3.64 -28.35 1.77
N ALA A 118 2.73 -27.90 2.65
CA ALA A 118 1.58 -27.09 2.28
C ALA A 118 2.05 -25.82 1.57
N ARG A 119 2.24 -25.93 0.26
CA ARG A 119 2.25 -24.84 -0.68
C ARG A 119 0.79 -24.67 -1.04
N ALA A 120 0.22 -23.53 -0.68
CA ALA A 120 -1.12 -23.15 -1.08
C ALA A 120 -1.22 -23.32 -2.60
N GLU A 121 -1.94 -24.35 -3.05
CA GLU A 121 -2.33 -24.48 -4.44
C GLU A 121 -3.50 -23.53 -4.66
N ASP A 122 -3.21 -22.50 -5.45
CA ASP A 122 -4.17 -21.61 -6.05
C ASP A 122 -5.32 -22.42 -6.66
N ALA A 123 -6.54 -22.08 -6.27
CA ALA A 123 -7.76 -22.56 -6.88
C ALA A 123 -7.82 -22.08 -8.35
N LYS A 124 -7.19 -22.83 -9.25
CA LYS A 124 -7.32 -22.67 -10.70
C LYS A 124 -8.65 -23.28 -11.14
N SER A 125 -9.72 -22.50 -11.00
CA SER A 125 -10.95 -22.69 -11.77
C SER A 125 -10.65 -22.42 -13.26
N GLY A 126 -10.97 -23.39 -14.11
CA GLY A 126 -10.56 -23.50 -15.52
C GLY A 126 -11.25 -22.56 -16.51
N ASP A 127 -11.29 -21.25 -16.23
CA ASP A 127 -11.85 -20.21 -17.12
C ASP A 127 -10.85 -19.09 -17.44
N ALA A 128 -9.54 -19.30 -17.24
CA ALA A 128 -8.51 -18.28 -17.48
C ALA A 128 -8.30 -18.02 -18.98
N LYS A 129 -8.56 -16.77 -19.41
CA LYS A 129 -8.20 -16.23 -20.73
C LYS A 129 -6.76 -15.68 -20.70
N PRO A 130 -6.08 -15.54 -21.85
CA PRO A 130 -4.78 -14.89 -21.91
C PRO A 130 -4.89 -13.44 -21.40
N GLY A 131 -4.22 -13.13 -20.28
CA GLY A 131 -4.28 -11.83 -19.60
C GLY A 131 -4.81 -11.90 -18.16
N ASP A 132 -5.53 -12.97 -17.81
CA ASP A 132 -6.10 -13.13 -16.46
C ASP A 132 -4.99 -13.34 -15.42
N GLU A 133 -3.87 -14.00 -15.72
CA GLU A 133 -2.75 -14.07 -14.76
C GLU A 133 -2.17 -12.69 -14.41
N ARG A 134 -2.11 -11.77 -15.38
CA ARG A 134 -1.56 -10.42 -15.16
C ARG A 134 -2.56 -9.56 -14.41
N ALA A 135 -3.85 -9.66 -14.73
CA ALA A 135 -4.92 -9.02 -13.99
C ALA A 135 -5.03 -9.56 -12.54
N ILE A 136 -4.86 -10.86 -12.32
CA ILE A 136 -4.84 -11.46 -10.98
C ILE A 136 -3.62 -10.97 -10.18
N GLU A 137 -2.44 -10.92 -10.82
CA GLU A 137 -1.27 -10.32 -10.18
C GLU A 137 -1.55 -8.86 -9.84
N ASP A 138 -2.04 -8.05 -10.79
CA ASP A 138 -2.42 -6.63 -10.65
C ASP A 138 -3.41 -6.38 -9.50
N ILE A 139 -4.38 -7.28 -9.30
CA ILE A 139 -5.36 -7.20 -8.21
C ILE A 139 -4.75 -7.58 -6.86
N SER A 140 -3.82 -8.55 -6.84
CA SER A 140 -3.31 -9.13 -5.59
C SER A 140 -2.36 -8.22 -4.80
N LYS A 141 -1.71 -7.27 -5.48
CA LYS A 141 -0.77 -6.33 -4.86
C LYS A 141 -0.81 -4.96 -5.51
N THR A 142 -1.09 -3.95 -4.69
CA THR A 142 -0.99 -2.53 -5.04
C THR A 142 0.37 -2.24 -5.68
N ARG A 143 0.37 -1.61 -6.86
CA ARG A 143 1.59 -1.17 -7.55
C ARG A 143 1.37 0.17 -8.24
N ILE A 144 2.47 0.82 -8.56
CA ILE A 144 2.46 2.06 -9.33
C ILE A 144 2.47 1.70 -10.82
N GLY A 145 1.55 2.26 -11.58
CA GLY A 145 1.54 2.16 -13.04
C GLY A 145 2.40 3.26 -13.67
N TYR A 146 3.03 3.00 -14.81
CA TYR A 146 3.64 4.04 -15.64
C TYR A 146 3.18 3.96 -17.09
N VAL A 147 2.84 5.11 -17.67
CA VAL A 147 2.34 5.16 -19.05
C VAL A 147 3.46 4.84 -20.04
N GLN A 148 3.18 3.93 -20.96
CA GLN A 148 4.07 3.61 -22.08
C GLN A 148 4.06 4.75 -23.11
N THR A 149 5.21 5.38 -23.36
CA THR A 149 5.31 6.48 -24.33
C THR A 149 5.64 5.99 -25.75
N GLY A 150 6.20 4.79 -25.87
CA GLY A 150 6.71 4.24 -27.13
C GLY A 150 8.19 4.52 -27.37
N ASP A 151 8.81 5.41 -26.60
CA ASP A 151 10.26 5.59 -26.55
C ASP A 151 10.87 4.67 -25.49
N ARG A 152 11.69 3.70 -25.94
CA ARG A 152 12.35 2.73 -25.05
C ARG A 152 13.24 3.38 -23.99
N SER A 153 13.90 4.49 -24.32
CA SER A 153 14.74 5.23 -23.37
C SER A 153 13.89 5.81 -22.25
N VAL A 154 12.82 6.53 -22.61
CA VAL A 154 11.88 7.13 -21.66
C VAL A 154 11.25 6.07 -20.77
N ASP A 155 10.72 5.00 -21.37
CA ASP A 155 10.10 3.89 -20.65
C ASP A 155 11.07 3.19 -19.70
N SER A 156 12.31 2.94 -20.12
CA SER A 156 13.33 2.28 -19.29
C SER A 156 13.74 3.13 -18.08
N ILE A 157 13.82 4.46 -18.26
CA ILE A 157 14.11 5.40 -17.18
C ILE A 157 12.95 5.42 -16.18
N SER A 158 11.71 5.48 -16.67
CA SER A 158 10.51 5.46 -15.82
C SER A 158 10.44 4.17 -15.01
N GLN A 159 10.68 3.02 -15.64
CA GLN A 159 10.72 1.73 -14.97
C GLN A 159 11.80 1.71 -13.88
N ALA A 160 13.05 2.03 -14.21
CA ALA A 160 14.16 2.00 -13.26
C ALA A 160 13.96 2.99 -12.09
N GLY A 161 13.43 4.18 -12.38
CA GLY A 161 13.11 5.19 -11.36
C GLY A 161 12.04 4.70 -10.38
N LEU A 162 10.96 4.10 -10.89
CA LEU A 162 9.89 3.56 -10.05
C LEU A 162 10.30 2.28 -9.31
N GLU A 163 11.18 1.45 -9.86
CA GLU A 163 11.77 0.32 -9.14
C GLU A 163 12.60 0.81 -7.95
N GLY A 164 13.38 1.88 -8.14
CA GLY A 164 14.10 2.57 -7.06
C GLY A 164 13.15 3.13 -6.00
N LEU A 165 12.08 3.82 -6.42
CA LEU A 165 11.05 4.34 -5.53
C LEU A 165 10.36 3.24 -4.74
N THR A 166 9.99 2.13 -5.38
CA THR A 166 9.36 0.96 -4.76
C THR A 166 10.24 0.41 -3.63
N ARG A 167 11.55 0.24 -3.88
CA ARG A 167 12.49 -0.21 -2.85
C ARG A 167 12.59 0.79 -1.69
N PHE A 168 12.61 2.09 -1.99
CA PHE A 168 12.63 3.13 -0.95
C PHE A 168 11.35 3.14 -0.10
N LEU A 169 10.18 2.96 -0.73
CA LEU A 169 8.90 2.85 -0.03
C LEU A 169 8.87 1.66 0.93
N ILE A 170 9.36 0.49 0.50
CA ILE A 170 9.48 -0.71 1.34
C ILE A 170 10.40 -0.45 2.55
N GLU A 171 11.50 0.29 2.35
CA GLU A 171 12.46 0.55 3.42
C GLU A 171 11.94 1.59 4.44
N LYS A 172 11.17 2.58 3.99
CA LYS A 172 10.77 3.73 4.82
C LYS A 172 9.34 3.66 5.33
N THR A 173 8.48 2.81 4.75
CA THR A 173 7.05 2.75 5.07
C THR A 173 6.61 1.32 5.33
N ALA A 174 5.39 1.14 5.86
CA ALA A 174 4.77 -0.18 5.98
C ALA A 174 4.12 -0.67 4.67
N LEU A 175 4.22 0.10 3.57
CA LEU A 175 3.69 -0.27 2.28
C LEU A 175 4.62 -1.31 1.62
N GLU A 176 4.05 -2.44 1.19
CA GLU A 176 4.74 -3.46 0.40
C GLU A 176 4.20 -3.50 -1.05
N PRO A 177 4.50 -2.48 -1.87
CA PRO A 177 4.00 -2.44 -3.24
C PRO A 177 4.64 -3.53 -4.11
N GLY A 178 3.89 -3.98 -5.12
CA GLY A 178 4.40 -4.83 -6.18
C GLY A 178 5.36 -4.10 -7.12
N ALA A 179 5.94 -4.83 -8.08
CA ALA A 179 6.79 -4.24 -9.11
C ALA A 179 6.00 -3.22 -9.96
N PRO A 180 6.61 -2.09 -10.37
CA PRO A 180 5.95 -1.12 -11.24
C PRO A 180 5.47 -1.75 -12.55
N ALA A 181 4.25 -1.42 -12.97
CA ALA A 181 3.65 -1.97 -14.16
C ALA A 181 3.63 -0.94 -15.30
N ARG A 182 3.94 -1.40 -16.50
CA ARG A 182 3.74 -0.65 -17.73
C ARG A 182 2.24 -0.61 -18.06
N VAL A 183 1.73 0.56 -18.42
CA VAL A 183 0.31 0.80 -18.70
C VAL A 183 0.12 1.40 -20.09
N ASP A 184 -0.67 0.74 -20.93
CA ASP A 184 -1.26 1.33 -22.14
C ASP A 184 -2.64 1.90 -21.81
N ILE A 185 -2.72 3.23 -21.72
CA ILE A 185 -3.97 3.97 -21.42
C ILE A 185 -5.12 3.71 -22.39
N SER A 186 -4.82 3.19 -23.58
CA SER A 186 -5.80 2.89 -24.61
C SER A 186 -6.46 1.53 -24.41
N ARG A 187 -5.78 0.60 -23.72
CA ARG A 187 -6.16 -0.82 -23.64
C ARG A 187 -6.36 -1.29 -22.21
N ASP A 188 -5.44 -0.96 -21.32
CA ASP A 188 -5.31 -1.57 -20.00
C ASP A 188 -6.28 -0.98 -18.96
N GLN A 189 -6.72 -1.80 -18.02
CA GLN A 189 -7.64 -1.39 -16.97
C GLN A 189 -6.93 -0.48 -15.95
N LEU A 190 -7.19 0.82 -16.01
CA LEU A 190 -6.51 1.83 -15.18
C LEU A 190 -6.86 1.73 -13.69
N ALA A 191 -8.06 1.24 -13.37
CA ALA A 191 -8.54 1.12 -11.99
C ALA A 191 -7.72 0.18 -11.10
N PHE A 192 -6.81 -0.63 -11.67
CA PHE A 192 -5.92 -1.50 -10.89
C PHE A 192 -4.72 -0.74 -10.29
N TYR A 193 -4.51 0.51 -10.69
CA TYR A 193 -3.37 1.31 -10.27
C TYR A 193 -3.86 2.52 -9.47
N PRO A 194 -3.63 2.61 -8.15
CA PRO A 194 -4.01 3.79 -7.38
C PRO A 194 -3.28 5.07 -7.82
N LEU A 195 -2.05 4.89 -8.32
CA LEU A 195 -1.20 5.96 -8.83
C LEU A 195 -0.66 5.56 -10.21
N ILE A 196 -0.83 6.45 -11.19
CA ILE A 196 -0.23 6.32 -12.52
C ILE A 196 0.76 7.48 -12.73
N TYR A 197 2.03 7.13 -12.98
CA TYR A 197 3.06 8.07 -13.42
C TYR A 197 3.02 8.22 -14.94
N TRP A 198 2.88 9.45 -15.42
CA TRP A 198 2.84 9.75 -16.84
C TRP A 198 3.99 10.71 -17.23
N PRO A 199 5.09 10.17 -17.78
CA PRO A 199 6.13 11.00 -18.37
C PRO A 199 5.63 11.64 -19.68
N ILE A 200 5.63 12.96 -19.74
CA ILE A 200 5.22 13.69 -20.94
C ILE A 200 6.39 13.78 -21.91
N ASP A 201 6.24 13.13 -23.06
CA ASP A 201 7.18 13.21 -24.16
C ASP A 201 6.53 14.00 -25.32
N PRO A 202 7.11 15.14 -25.74
CA PRO A 202 6.60 15.92 -26.86
C PRO A 202 6.69 15.16 -28.20
N ALA A 203 7.57 14.15 -28.33
CA ALA A 203 7.69 13.34 -29.53
C ALA A 203 6.67 12.18 -29.58
N ALA A 204 6.06 11.82 -28.45
CA ALA A 204 5.06 10.75 -28.41
C ALA A 204 3.80 11.15 -29.22
N PRO A 205 3.08 10.20 -29.82
CA PRO A 205 1.79 10.49 -30.45
C PRO A 205 0.77 11.04 -29.45
N MET A 206 -0.10 11.94 -29.90
CA MET A 206 -1.20 12.43 -29.05
C MET A 206 -2.15 11.27 -28.72
N PRO A 207 -2.55 11.08 -27.45
CA PRO A 207 -3.53 10.06 -27.09
C PRO A 207 -4.85 10.26 -27.84
N SER A 208 -5.48 9.16 -28.25
CA SER A 208 -6.81 9.23 -28.86
C SER A 208 -7.84 9.77 -27.86
N GLN A 209 -8.92 10.38 -28.36
CA GLN A 209 -10.00 10.88 -27.50
C GLN A 209 -10.59 9.80 -26.59
N ALA A 210 -10.66 8.54 -27.07
CA ALA A 210 -11.09 7.41 -26.26
C ALA A 210 -10.12 7.09 -25.12
N ALA A 211 -8.81 7.20 -25.35
CA ALA A 211 -7.80 7.01 -24.30
C ALA A 211 -7.86 8.14 -23.26
N ILE A 212 -8.05 9.39 -23.70
CA ILE A 212 -8.22 10.55 -22.80
C ILE A 212 -9.47 10.39 -21.93
N ALA A 213 -10.60 9.97 -22.51
CA ALA A 213 -11.82 9.71 -21.76
C ALA A 213 -11.68 8.60 -20.70
N ARG A 214 -10.83 7.59 -20.95
CA ARG A 214 -10.51 6.56 -19.95
C ARG A 214 -9.71 7.12 -18.77
N VAL A 215 -8.76 8.00 -19.05
CA VAL A 215 -7.97 8.67 -18.00
C VAL A 215 -8.85 9.63 -17.20
N ASP A 216 -9.72 10.39 -17.87
CA ASP A 216 -10.71 11.26 -17.23
C ASP A 216 -11.61 10.48 -16.26
N ALA A 217 -12.19 9.37 -16.72
CA ALA A 217 -13.01 8.50 -15.89
C ALA A 217 -12.23 7.89 -14.72
N TYR A 218 -10.97 7.52 -14.93
CA TYR A 218 -10.08 7.03 -13.87
C TYR A 218 -9.85 8.10 -12.78
N MET A 219 -9.57 9.35 -13.17
CA MET A 219 -9.39 10.45 -12.23
C MET A 219 -10.67 10.78 -11.46
N GLN A 220 -11.83 10.76 -12.14
CA GLN A 220 -13.14 10.96 -11.49
C GLN A 220 -13.50 9.86 -10.49
N GLN A 221 -12.91 8.67 -10.63
CA GLN A 221 -13.10 7.54 -9.72
C GLN A 221 -12.09 7.52 -8.55
N GLY A 222 -11.31 8.58 -8.37
CA GLY A 222 -10.32 8.69 -7.29
C GLY A 222 -8.93 8.17 -7.66
N GLY A 223 -8.69 7.86 -8.93
CA GLY A 223 -7.36 7.54 -9.44
C GLY A 223 -6.46 8.78 -9.48
N THR A 224 -5.19 8.63 -9.10
CA THR A 224 -4.23 9.76 -9.14
C THR A 224 -3.28 9.62 -10.33
N VAL A 225 -3.15 10.68 -11.13
CA VAL A 225 -2.18 10.76 -12.23
C VAL A 225 -1.12 11.81 -11.92
N LEU A 226 0.15 11.41 -11.94
CA LEU A 226 1.30 12.31 -11.82
C LEU A 226 1.89 12.57 -13.20
N PHE A 227 1.70 13.79 -13.73
CA PHE A 227 2.28 14.22 -14.99
C PHE A 227 3.69 14.80 -14.76
N ASP A 228 4.69 14.31 -15.50
CA ASP A 228 6.08 14.77 -15.41
C ASP A 228 6.59 15.25 -16.76
N THR A 229 6.87 16.55 -16.89
CA THR A 229 7.34 17.18 -18.12
C THR A 229 8.85 16.99 -18.35
N ARG A 230 9.62 16.54 -17.36
CA ARG A 230 11.06 16.16 -17.44
C ARG A 230 12.02 17.24 -17.93
N ASP A 231 11.59 18.49 -18.11
CA ASP A 231 12.22 19.44 -19.05
C ASP A 231 12.63 20.79 -18.46
N GLN A 232 13.04 20.82 -17.19
CA GLN A 232 13.55 22.04 -16.53
C GLN A 232 14.74 22.73 -17.24
N PHE A 233 15.40 22.08 -18.21
CA PHE A 233 16.50 22.65 -19.02
C PHE A 233 16.06 23.25 -20.37
N ALA A 234 14.80 23.12 -20.78
CA ALA A 234 14.33 23.67 -22.07
C ALA A 234 14.00 25.17 -22.00
N THR A 235 13.88 25.74 -20.80
CA THR A 235 13.71 27.18 -20.58
C THR A 235 15.08 27.86 -20.64
N GLY A 236 15.50 28.25 -21.84
CA GLY A 236 16.65 29.12 -22.02
C GLY A 236 16.54 30.41 -21.18
N ILE A 237 17.68 31.06 -20.96
CA ILE A 237 17.80 32.32 -20.21
C ILE A 237 16.87 33.38 -20.85
N GLY A 238 15.67 33.58 -20.28
CA GLY A 238 14.60 34.41 -20.84
C GLY A 238 13.20 33.89 -20.52
N ALA A 239 12.99 33.50 -19.26
CA ALA A 239 11.84 32.75 -18.75
C ALA A 239 10.46 33.39 -19.01
N GLU A 240 9.87 33.15 -20.18
CA GLU A 240 8.42 33.31 -20.42
C GLU A 240 7.80 32.27 -21.38
N GLN A 241 8.59 31.38 -21.99
CA GLN A 241 8.07 30.41 -22.98
C GLN A 241 7.87 29.04 -22.34
N ALA A 242 6.67 28.47 -22.53
CA ALA A 242 6.37 27.11 -22.14
C ALA A 242 7.25 26.14 -22.93
N SER A 243 7.81 25.16 -22.24
CA SER A 243 8.60 24.11 -22.87
C SER A 243 7.71 23.20 -23.74
N PRO A 244 8.27 22.50 -24.75
CA PRO A 244 7.47 21.61 -25.61
C PRO A 244 6.70 20.53 -24.84
N ALA A 245 7.23 20.00 -23.73
CA ALA A 245 6.50 19.04 -22.93
C ALA A 245 5.39 19.70 -22.08
N THR A 246 5.58 20.95 -21.65
CA THR A 246 4.51 21.75 -21.01
C THR A 246 3.38 22.06 -21.99
N GLU A 247 3.70 22.41 -23.24
CA GLU A 247 2.68 22.60 -24.28
C GLU A 247 1.93 21.31 -24.56
N ARG A 248 2.64 20.18 -24.70
CA ARG A 248 2.00 18.87 -24.85
C ARG A 248 1.11 18.51 -23.66
N LEU A 249 1.53 18.80 -22.44
CA LEU A 249 0.71 18.58 -21.26
C LEU A 249 -0.57 19.43 -21.32
N ARG A 250 -0.48 20.70 -21.72
CA ARG A 250 -1.65 21.57 -21.91
C ARG A 250 -2.61 21.02 -22.96
N ASP A 251 -2.11 20.49 -24.06
CA ASP A 251 -2.95 19.84 -25.08
C ASP A 251 -3.68 18.61 -24.51
N ILE A 252 -3.02 17.82 -23.66
CA ILE A 252 -3.64 16.65 -23.01
C ILE A 252 -4.70 17.10 -22.01
N LEU A 253 -4.36 18.04 -21.12
CA LEU A 253 -5.27 18.56 -20.09
C LEU A 253 -6.46 19.32 -20.69
N GLY A 254 -6.30 19.99 -21.84
CA GLY A 254 -7.39 20.66 -22.54
C GLY A 254 -8.49 19.72 -23.05
N ASN A 255 -8.20 18.42 -23.10
CA ASN A 255 -9.17 17.37 -23.45
C ASN A 255 -9.65 16.57 -22.22
N LEU A 256 -9.17 16.88 -21.02
CA LEU A 256 -9.60 16.29 -19.75
C LEU A 256 -10.53 17.25 -19.00
N ASN A 257 -11.50 16.71 -18.26
CA ASN A 257 -12.37 17.53 -17.43
C ASN A 257 -11.75 17.74 -16.03
N VAL A 258 -10.60 18.41 -16.00
CA VAL A 258 -9.89 18.71 -14.75
C VAL A 258 -10.10 20.17 -14.32
N PRO A 259 -10.17 20.45 -13.00
CA PRO A 259 -10.13 21.82 -12.50
C PRO A 259 -8.85 22.55 -12.95
N ALA A 260 -8.87 23.88 -12.85
CA ALA A 260 -7.67 24.68 -13.07
C ALA A 260 -6.55 24.22 -12.14
N LEU A 261 -5.30 24.26 -12.62
CA LEU A 261 -4.14 23.92 -11.80
C LEU A 261 -3.65 25.13 -11.02
N GLU A 262 -3.23 24.94 -9.78
CA GLU A 262 -2.54 25.92 -8.95
C GLU A 262 -1.24 25.34 -8.37
N PRO A 263 -0.23 26.18 -8.07
CA PRO A 263 0.94 25.72 -7.33
C PRO A 263 0.51 25.17 -5.97
N VAL A 264 1.15 24.10 -5.50
CA VAL A 264 0.84 23.50 -4.19
C VAL A 264 0.92 24.55 -3.08
N PRO A 265 -0.21 24.85 -2.39
CA PRO A 265 -0.20 25.77 -1.25
C PRO A 265 0.63 25.23 -0.08
N GLU A 266 1.20 26.10 0.76
CA GLU A 266 2.05 25.70 1.89
C GLU A 266 1.34 24.76 2.88
N ASP A 267 0.03 24.93 3.07
CA ASP A 267 -0.80 24.17 3.99
C ASP A 267 -1.40 22.89 3.39
N HIS A 268 -1.13 22.60 2.11
CA HIS A 268 -1.63 21.43 1.39
C HIS A 268 -1.17 20.10 2.00
N VAL A 269 -1.98 19.04 1.95
CA VAL A 269 -1.62 17.76 2.60
C VAL A 269 -0.37 17.11 2.00
N LEU A 270 -0.06 17.35 0.73
CA LEU A 270 1.19 16.90 0.10
C LEU A 270 2.47 17.37 0.83
N THR A 271 2.45 18.51 1.52
CA THR A 271 3.63 18.99 2.27
C THR A 271 3.87 18.19 3.57
N LYS A 272 2.94 17.31 3.94
CA LYS A 272 2.92 16.58 5.22
C LYS A 272 2.32 15.17 5.13
N SER A 273 2.24 14.58 3.94
CA SER A 273 1.60 13.25 3.76
C SER A 273 2.47 12.11 4.31
N PHE A 274 3.79 12.28 4.34
CA PHE A 274 4.71 11.32 4.94
C PHE A 274 5.94 12.01 5.55
N TYR A 275 6.62 12.81 4.73
CA TYR A 275 7.63 13.76 5.18
C TYR A 275 7.04 15.15 5.30
N ILE A 276 7.63 15.99 6.15
CA ILE A 276 7.38 17.42 6.17
C ILE A 276 8.31 18.06 5.14
N LEU A 277 7.75 18.44 3.99
CA LEU A 277 8.49 18.95 2.84
C LEU A 277 7.97 20.35 2.49
N PRO A 278 8.77 21.41 2.72
CA PRO A 278 8.40 22.78 2.31
C PRO A 278 8.49 22.97 0.78
N GLU A 279 9.29 22.16 0.11
CA GLU A 279 9.49 22.16 -1.34
C GLU A 279 9.50 20.73 -1.88
N PHE A 280 9.22 20.56 -3.18
CA PHE A 280 9.15 19.26 -3.86
C PHE A 280 10.32 19.11 -4.84
N PRO A 281 11.54 18.81 -4.36
CA PRO A 281 12.69 18.63 -5.24
C PRO A 281 12.54 17.36 -6.08
N GLY A 282 12.81 17.46 -7.37
CA GLY A 282 12.97 16.32 -8.27
C GLY A 282 14.44 16.08 -8.61
N ARG A 283 14.69 15.54 -9.82
CA ARG A 283 16.04 15.53 -10.41
C ARG A 283 16.66 16.94 -10.49
N PHE A 284 15.80 17.95 -10.59
CA PHE A 284 16.14 19.36 -10.62
C PHE A 284 15.37 20.11 -9.53
N ALA A 285 15.96 21.18 -9.01
CA ALA A 285 15.34 22.07 -8.03
C ALA A 285 14.82 23.34 -8.72
N GLY A 286 13.75 23.94 -8.19
CA GLY A 286 13.30 25.29 -8.58
C GLY A 286 12.03 25.37 -9.45
N GLY A 287 11.31 24.27 -9.69
CA GLY A 287 9.99 24.30 -10.33
C GLY A 287 8.89 24.01 -9.30
N PRO A 288 7.80 24.79 -9.23
CA PRO A 288 6.69 24.48 -8.33
C PRO A 288 5.97 23.19 -8.77
N LEU A 289 5.56 22.37 -7.81
CA LEU A 289 4.60 21.29 -8.04
C LEU A 289 3.20 21.91 -8.23
N TRP A 290 2.43 21.41 -9.19
CA TRP A 290 1.09 21.89 -9.48
C TRP A 290 0.06 20.83 -9.09
N VAL A 291 -1.07 21.26 -8.54
CA VAL A 291 -2.21 20.42 -8.14
C VAL A 291 -3.50 20.97 -8.73
N ALA A 292 -4.52 20.11 -8.83
CA ALA A 292 -5.86 20.58 -9.17
C ALA A 292 -6.38 21.50 -8.06
N ALA A 293 -6.82 22.70 -8.44
CA ALA A 293 -7.32 23.69 -7.50
C ALA A 293 -8.60 23.17 -6.82
N SER A 294 -8.66 23.31 -5.50
CA SER A 294 -9.84 22.93 -4.73
C SER A 294 -10.93 24.01 -4.86
N LEU A 295 -12.08 23.64 -5.42
CA LEU A 295 -13.23 24.55 -5.59
C LEU A 295 -13.80 25.06 -4.25
N GLU A 296 -13.47 24.41 -3.11
CA GLU A 296 -13.93 24.77 -1.76
C GLU A 296 -12.86 25.54 -0.93
N ALA A 297 -11.72 25.91 -1.52
CA ALA A 297 -10.63 26.61 -0.83
C ALA A 297 -11.01 27.98 -0.22
N SER A 298 -12.18 28.51 -0.56
CA SER A 298 -12.74 29.77 -0.04
C SER A 298 -13.33 29.70 1.37
N ASN A 299 -13.42 28.50 1.99
CA ASN A 299 -13.91 28.31 3.37
C ASN A 299 -12.77 28.02 4.38
N THR A 300 -11.76 28.89 4.41
CA THR A 300 -10.56 28.76 5.25
C THR A 300 -10.84 28.87 6.76
N GLU A 301 -12.02 29.36 7.17
CA GLU A 301 -12.34 29.60 8.59
C GLU A 301 -12.76 28.36 9.38
N ASN A 302 -13.08 27.21 8.75
CA ASN A 302 -13.73 26.12 9.48
C ASN A 302 -13.31 24.67 9.13
N ARG A 303 -12.29 24.45 8.28
CA ARG A 303 -11.81 23.08 8.02
C ARG A 303 -10.33 23.03 7.61
N PRO A 304 -9.46 22.33 8.37
CA PRO A 304 -8.04 22.20 8.04
C PRO A 304 -7.72 21.17 6.94
N VAL A 305 -8.72 20.46 6.40
CA VAL A 305 -8.57 19.40 5.38
C VAL A 305 -9.42 19.75 4.15
N ARG A 306 -8.80 19.72 2.97
CA ARG A 306 -9.36 20.04 1.65
C ARG A 306 -9.84 18.77 0.93
N THR A 307 -10.79 18.91 0.02
CA THR A 307 -11.42 17.80 -0.72
C THR A 307 -10.45 17.09 -1.70
N GLY A 308 -9.28 17.68 -1.99
CA GLY A 308 -8.20 17.06 -2.78
C GLY A 308 -7.09 16.39 -1.94
N ASP A 309 -7.29 16.25 -0.62
CA ASP A 309 -6.32 15.69 0.31
C ASP A 309 -6.39 14.15 0.45
N GLY A 310 -7.21 13.46 -0.35
CA GLY A 310 -7.44 12.01 -0.29
C GLY A 310 -7.66 11.36 -1.64
#